data_AF-A0A382UBT2-F1
#
_entry.id   AF-A0A382UBT2-F1
#
_cell.length_a   1.000
_cell.length_b   1.000
_cell.length_c   1.000
_cell.angle_alpha   90.00
_cell.angle_beta   90.00
_cell.angle_gamma   90.00
#
_symmetry.space_group_name_H-M   'P 1'
#
loop_
_entity.id
_entity.type
_entity.pdbx_description
1 polymer ?
#
loop_
_entity_poly.entity_id
_entity_poly.type
_entity_poly.pdbx_seq_one_letter_code
_entity_poly.pdbx_strand_id
1 'polypeptide(L)' 'WVDGETVIDKVSLPLGRDLPSGNYYIEVGWYQLDSMERLTAAGAQSMYDKVELGIVEIP' A
#
# COMPACT_ATOMS: atom_id res chain seq x y z
N TRP A 1 -16.27 8.14 3.81
CA TRP A 1 -15.45 8.58 4.93
C TRP A 1 -16.07 9.82 5.53
N VAL A 2 -16.32 9.79 6.83
CA VAL A 2 -16.61 10.99 7.62
C VAL A 2 -15.29 11.55 8.12
N ASP A 3 -15.22 12.86 8.34
CA ASP A 3 -14.00 13.46 8.90
C ASP A 3 -13.66 12.83 10.26
N GLY A 4 -12.38 12.52 10.46
CA GLY A 4 -11.86 11.78 11.62
C GLY A 4 -12.12 10.27 11.63
N GLU A 5 -12.84 9.71 10.65
CA GLU A 5 -13.07 8.26 10.56
C GLU A 5 -11.78 7.50 10.21
N THR A 6 -11.52 6.41 10.93
CA THR A 6 -10.45 5.44 10.61
C THR A 6 -11.07 4.11 10.25
N VAL A 7 -10.73 3.57 9.09
CA VAL A 7 -11.09 2.20 8.67
C VAL A 7 -9.83 1.38 8.62
N ILE A 8 -9.91 0.18 9.19
CA ILE A 8 -8.83 -0.79 9.19
C ILE A 8 -9.20 -1.87 8.19
N ASP A 9 -8.42 -1.98 7.11
CA ASP A 9 -8.54 -3.06 6.14
C ASP A 9 -7.39 -4.04 6.32
N LYS A 10 -7.70 -5.34 6.24
CA LYS A 10 -6.72 -6.42 6.32
C LYS A 10 -6.72 -7.16 5.01
N VAL A 11 -5.63 -7.02 4.27
CA VAL A 11 -5.40 -7.70 3.00
C VAL A 11 -4.32 -8.77 3.14
N SER A 12 -4.50 -9.89 2.46
CA SER A 12 -3.45 -10.90 2.28
C SER A 12 -2.80 -10.72 0.93
N LEU A 13 -1.48 -10.60 0.89
CA LEU A 13 -0.70 -10.54 -0.35
C LEU A 13 -0.13 -11.94 -0.64
N PRO A 14 -0.71 -12.73 -1.56
CA PRO A 14 -0.16 -14.02 -1.91
C PRO A 14 1.19 -13.85 -2.60
N LEU A 15 2.21 -14.55 -2.09
CA LEU A 15 3.55 -14.52 -2.68
C LEU A 15 3.69 -15.63 -3.72
N GLY A 16 4.34 -15.31 -4.84
CA GLY A 16 4.70 -16.31 -5.85
C GLY A 16 5.75 -17.29 -5.32
N ARG A 17 5.68 -18.56 -5.71
CA ARG A 17 6.65 -19.59 -5.29
C ARG A 17 8.07 -19.31 -5.79
N ASP A 18 8.18 -18.57 -6.89
CA ASP A 18 9.45 -18.20 -7.52
C ASP A 18 9.88 -16.78 -7.15
N LEU A 19 9.27 -16.18 -6.13
CA LEU A 19 9.69 -14.87 -5.62
C LEU A 19 11.12 -15.00 -5.07
N PRO A 20 12.08 -14.21 -5.57
CA PRO A 20 13.44 -14.23 -5.04
C PRO A 20 13.46 -13.90 -3.55
N SER A 21 14.43 -14.46 -2.83
CA SER A 21 14.72 -14.03 -1.47
C SER A 21 15.28 -12.61 -1.48
N GLY A 22 14.99 -11.87 -0.42
CA GLY A 22 15.46 -10.50 -0.24
C GLY A 22 14.48 -9.61 0.51
N ASN A 23 14.86 -8.33 0.57
CA ASN A 23 14.09 -7.29 1.23
C ASN A 23 13.17 -6.60 0.22
N TYR A 24 11.89 -6.55 0.55
CA TYR A 24 10.86 -5.90 -0.26
C TYR A 24 10.25 -4.74 0.51
N TYR A 25 10.22 -3.57 -0.12
CA TYR A 25 9.47 -2.42 0.38
C TYR A 25 7.99 -2.61 0.05
N ILE A 26 7.15 -2.52 1.08
CA ILE A 26 5.70 -2.58 0.93
C ILE A 26 5.18 -1.16 0.81
N GLU A 27 4.53 -0.88 -0.30
CA GLU A 27 3.91 0.41 -0.59
C GLU A 27 2.41 0.22 -0.83
N VAL A 28 1.61 1.17 -0.37
CA VAL A 28 0.16 1.22 -0.63
C VAL A 28 -0.22 2.55 -1.22
N GLY A 29 -1.22 2.54 -2.10
CA GLY A 29 -1.79 3.73 -2.70
C GLY A 29 -3.27 3.55 -2.94
N TRP A 30 -3.97 4.65 -3.14
CA TRP A 30 -5.41 4.65 -3.39
C TRP A 30 -5.67 4.98 -4.85
N TYR A 31 -6.78 4.46 -5.34
CA TYR A 31 -7.30 4.79 -6.66
C TYR A 31 -8.80 5.06 -6.57
N GLN A 32 -9.28 5.86 -7.50
CA GLN A 32 -10.70 6.11 -7.70
C GLN A 32 -11.29 4.88 -8.40
N LEU A 33 -12.22 4.17 -7.75
CA LEU A 33 -12.61 2.81 -8.16
C LEU A 33 -13.28 2.71 -9.55
N ASP A 34 -14.09 3.70 -9.92
CA ASP A 34 -14.82 3.72 -11.19
C ASP A 34 -13.90 4.04 -12.38
N SER A 35 -12.93 4.95 -12.20
CA SER A 35 -11.99 5.33 -13.26
C SER A 35 -10.66 4.55 -13.22
N MET A 36 -10.39 3.86 -12.12
CA MET A 36 -9.07 3.30 -11.78
C MET A 36 -7.95 4.35 -11.72
N GLU A 37 -8.29 5.63 -11.62
CA GLU A 37 -7.30 6.70 -11.55
C GLU A 37 -6.53 6.65 -10.24
N ARG A 38 -5.20 6.72 -10.33
CA ARG A 38 -4.30 6.70 -9.17
C ARG A 38 -4.34 8.05 -8.45
N LEU A 39 -4.63 8.03 -7.15
CA LEU A 39 -4.78 9.22 -6.34
C LEU A 39 -3.47 9.61 -5.65
N THR A 40 -3.26 10.92 -5.50
CA THR A 40 -2.19 11.45 -4.63
C THR A 40 -2.45 11.05 -3.17
N ALA A 41 -1.41 10.59 -2.48
CA ALA A 41 -1.45 10.30 -1.06
C ALA A 41 -1.22 11.59 -0.25
N ALA A 42 -1.89 11.69 0.90
CA ALA A 42 -1.78 12.83 1.80
C ALA A 42 -1.42 12.39 3.22
N GLY A 43 -0.61 13.20 3.91
CA GLY A 43 -0.12 12.93 5.26
C GLY A 43 1.40 12.89 5.35
N ALA A 44 1.92 12.78 6.58
CA ALA A 44 3.36 12.95 6.85
C ALA A 44 4.26 11.88 6.20
N GLN A 45 3.76 10.65 6.01
CA GLN A 45 4.51 9.55 5.37
C GLN A 45 4.18 9.37 3.87
N SER A 46 3.44 10.30 3.26
CA SER A 46 3.06 10.17 1.85
C SER A 46 4.21 10.51 0.92
N MET A 47 4.39 9.68 -0.11
CA MET A 47 5.33 9.83 -1.21
C MET A 47 4.55 9.87 -2.52
N TYR A 48 4.23 11.07 -3.00
CA TYR A 48 3.42 11.28 -4.21
C TYR A 48 2.05 10.58 -4.11
N ASP A 49 1.88 9.42 -4.73
CA ASP A 49 0.64 8.66 -4.85
C ASP A 49 0.61 7.38 -4.01
N LYS A 50 1.51 7.29 -3.02
CA LYS A 50 1.68 6.12 -2.16
C LYS A 50 2.17 6.49 -0.75
N VAL A 51 2.10 5.49 0.13
CA VAL A 51 2.69 5.48 1.47
C VAL A 51 3.51 4.19 1.61
N GLU A 52 4.72 4.28 2.15
CA GLU A 52 5.52 3.10 2.50
C GLU A 52 5.06 2.55 3.87
N LEU A 53 4.75 1.25 3.93
CA LEU A 53 4.37 0.55 5.16
C LEU A 53 5.58 -0.09 5.87
N GLY A 54 6.69 -0.27 5.16
CA GLY A 54 7.95 -0.79 5.69
C GLY A 54 8.54 -1.91 4.84
N ILE A 55 9.53 -2.59 5.39
CA ILE A 55 10.29 -3.66 4.72
C ILE A 55 9.82 -5.03 5.23
N VAL A 56 9.64 -5.96 4.29
CA VAL A 56 9.44 -7.39 4.57
C VAL A 56 10.61 -8.18 4.02
N GLU A 57 11.19 -9.05 4.84
CA GLU A 57 12.23 -9.99 4.44
C GLU A 57 11.58 -11.30 3.96
N ILE A 58 11.93 -11.71 2.75
CA ILE A 58 11.59 -13.03 2.19
C ILE A 58 12.85 -13.90 2.25
N PRO A 59 12.84 -15.01 3.02
CA PRO A 59 14.02 -15.87 3.19
C PRO A 59 14.35 -16.69 1.93
#